data_AF-A0A540VRA0-F1
#
_entry.id   AF-A0A540VRA0-F1
#
_cell.length_a   1.000
_cell.length_b   1.000
_cell.length_c   1.000
_cell.angle_alpha   90.00
_cell.angle_beta   90.00
_cell.angle_gamma   90.00
#
_symmetry.space_group_name_H-M   'P 1'
#
loop_
_entity.id
_entity.type
_entity.pdbx_description
1 polymer ?
#
loop_
_entity_poly.entity_id
_entity_poly.type
_entity_poly.pdbx_seq_one_letter_code
_entity_poly.pdbx_strand_id
1 'polypeptide(L)'
;PFTEPDPDEEARMQDMLDGIHEQFIDAVRAGRGERLDTADDTLFSGRIWTGEQGIALGLADGLGTPRTVAAEVIGAERRIEYAPPRPFLDRALERVGGAAARVWLEMQHPALTH
;
A
#
# COMPACT_ATOMS: atom_id res chain seq x y z
N PRO A 1 21.85 -19.22 19.76
CA PRO A 1 21.38 -17.92 19.25
C PRO A 1 20.88 -17.03 20.39
N PHE A 2 21.79 -16.51 21.22
CA PHE A 2 21.57 -15.48 22.28
C PHE A 2 22.94 -14.93 22.77
N THR A 3 23.93 -14.87 21.89
CA THR A 3 25.27 -14.35 22.22
C THR A 3 25.35 -12.93 21.69
N GLU A 4 26.04 -12.06 22.43
CA GLU A 4 26.27 -10.67 22.03
C GLU A 4 26.97 -10.67 20.66
N PRO A 5 26.51 -9.85 19.69
CA PRO A 5 27.11 -9.85 18.36
C PRO A 5 28.57 -9.42 18.41
N ASP A 6 29.39 -9.95 17.50
CA ASP A 6 30.77 -9.51 17.33
C ASP A 6 30.77 -8.08 16.75
N PRO A 7 31.39 -7.09 17.42
CA PRO A 7 31.44 -5.70 16.93
C PRO A 7 32.02 -5.58 15.50
N ASP A 8 32.97 -6.45 15.13
CA ASP A 8 33.55 -6.43 13.79
C ASP A 8 32.56 -6.98 12.74
N GLU A 9 31.69 -7.90 13.12
CA GLU A 9 30.62 -8.39 12.25
C GLU A 9 29.51 -7.34 12.09
N GLU A 10 29.13 -6.67 13.19
CA GLU A 10 28.14 -5.58 13.16
C GLU A 10 28.60 -4.44 12.24
N ALA A 11 29.85 -4.00 12.36
CA ALA A 11 30.40 -2.94 11.52
C ALA A 11 30.36 -3.33 10.02
N ARG A 12 30.77 -4.56 9.68
CA ARG A 12 30.73 -5.06 8.29
C ARG A 12 29.30 -5.12 7.74
N MET A 13 28.33 -5.49 8.57
CA MET A 13 26.93 -5.50 8.18
C MET A 13 26.39 -4.07 8.02
N GLN A 14 26.75 -3.15 8.90
CA GLN A 14 26.33 -1.76 8.81
C GLN A 14 26.86 -1.09 7.53
N ASP A 15 28.14 -1.27 7.19
CA ASP A 15 28.72 -0.76 5.95
C ASP A 15 27.98 -1.27 4.71
N MET A 16 27.56 -2.54 4.72
CA MET A 16 26.77 -3.13 3.64
C MET A 16 25.38 -2.49 3.55
N LEU A 17 24.72 -2.28 4.69
CA LEU A 17 23.39 -1.67 4.74
C LEU A 17 23.43 -0.20 4.31
N ASP A 18 24.45 0.55 4.71
CA ASP A 18 24.65 1.94 4.33
C ASP A 18 24.84 2.05 2.81
N GLY A 19 25.68 1.18 2.22
CA GLY A 19 25.87 1.13 0.78
C GLY A 19 24.60 0.76 0.00
N ILE A 20 23.74 -0.10 0.55
CA ILE A 20 22.43 -0.43 -0.06
C ILE A 20 21.47 0.76 0.06
N HIS A 21 21.48 1.47 1.19
CA HIS A 21 20.64 2.64 1.43
C HIS A 21 20.99 3.79 0.49
N GLU A 22 22.28 4.05 0.27
CA GLU A 22 22.75 5.04 -0.72
C GLU A 22 22.28 4.70 -2.14
N GLN A 23 22.41 3.44 -2.57
CA GLN A 23 21.93 3.00 -3.89
C GLN A 23 20.42 3.18 -4.04
N PHE A 24 19.65 2.95 -2.98
CA PHE A 24 18.21 3.22 -2.99
C PHE A 24 17.92 4.72 -3.15
N ILE A 25 18.62 5.58 -2.39
CA ILE A 25 18.47 7.04 -2.48
C ILE A 25 18.76 7.53 -3.90
N ASP A 26 19.85 7.06 -4.50
CA ASP A 26 20.26 7.45 -5.84
C ASP A 26 19.26 7.02 -6.91
N ALA A 27 18.76 5.77 -6.82
CA ALA A 27 17.71 5.28 -7.72
C ALA A 27 16.42 6.11 -7.61
N VAL A 28 16.00 6.48 -6.39
CA VAL A 28 14.81 7.31 -6.18
C VAL A 28 15.02 8.73 -6.73
N ARG A 29 16.17 9.36 -6.45
CA ARG A 29 16.51 10.68 -6.98
C ARG A 29 16.54 10.68 -8.51
N ALA A 30 17.19 9.69 -9.12
CA ALA A 30 17.25 9.55 -10.57
C ALA A 30 15.86 9.32 -11.19
N GLY A 31 15.02 8.49 -10.56
CA GLY A 31 13.69 8.15 -11.06
C GLY A 31 12.66 9.29 -10.92
N ARG A 32 12.75 10.07 -9.84
CA ARG A 32 11.78 11.16 -9.56
C ARG A 32 12.25 12.52 -10.06
N GLY A 33 13.56 12.75 -10.16
CA GLY A 33 14.14 13.99 -10.66
C GLY A 33 13.63 15.22 -9.91
N GLU A 34 13.30 16.27 -10.66
CA GLU A 34 12.82 17.56 -10.12
C GLU A 34 11.48 17.47 -9.38
N ARG A 35 10.75 16.36 -9.51
CA ARG A 35 9.47 16.17 -8.81
C ARG A 35 9.69 15.94 -7.32
N LEU A 36 10.83 15.39 -6.94
CA LEU A 36 11.14 14.99 -5.56
C LEU A 36 11.45 16.22 -4.71
N ASP A 37 10.75 16.37 -3.59
CA ASP A 37 11.09 17.42 -2.62
C ASP A 37 12.31 17.00 -1.81
N THR A 38 13.47 17.60 -2.10
CA THR A 38 14.73 17.30 -1.41
C THR A 38 14.96 18.13 -0.15
N ALA A 39 14.02 19.01 0.23
CA ALA A 39 14.16 19.85 1.42
C ALA A 39 13.80 19.11 2.71
N ASP A 40 13.00 18.03 2.63
CA ASP A 40 12.60 17.21 3.77
C ASP A 40 13.70 16.20 4.14
N ASP A 41 14.25 16.35 5.35
CA ASP A 41 15.31 15.49 5.90
C ASP A 41 14.83 14.09 6.30
N THR A 42 13.51 13.89 6.39
CA THR A 42 12.90 12.61 6.77
C THR A 42 12.58 11.71 5.57
N LEU A 43 12.79 12.18 4.34
CA LEU A 43 12.43 11.48 3.10
C LEU A 43 12.98 10.04 3.03
N PHE A 44 14.21 9.82 3.52
CA PHE A 44 14.91 8.54 3.49
C PHE A 44 15.10 7.91 4.88
N SER A 45 14.33 8.34 5.88
CA SER A 45 14.41 7.87 7.27
C SER A 45 13.76 6.49 7.52
N GLY A 46 13.10 5.92 6.51
CA GLY A 46 12.25 4.72 6.66
C GLY A 46 10.83 5.01 7.16
N ARG A 47 10.47 6.30 7.35
CA ARG A 47 9.10 6.72 7.64
C ARG A 47 8.14 6.32 6.51
N ILE A 48 6.94 5.89 6.89
CA ILE A 48 5.84 5.58 5.97
C ILE A 48 4.99 6.84 5.76
N TRP A 49 4.61 7.07 4.51
CA TRP A 49 3.79 8.21 4.09
C TRP A 49 2.41 7.74 3.61
N THR A 50 1.37 8.56 3.83
CA THR A 50 0.10 8.37 3.14
C THR A 50 0.23 8.69 1.65
N GLY A 51 -0.73 8.28 0.83
CA GLY A 51 -0.72 8.60 -0.61
C GLY A 51 -0.69 10.11 -0.89
N GLU A 52 -1.44 10.91 -0.13
CA GLU A 52 -1.46 12.36 -0.27
C GLU A 52 -0.11 12.99 0.10
N GLN A 53 0.50 12.56 1.20
CA GLN A 53 1.85 13.00 1.60
C GLN A 53 2.89 12.62 0.54
N GLY A 54 2.81 11.40 0.02
CA GLY A 54 3.72 10.92 -1.02
C GLY A 54 3.62 11.75 -2.31
N ILE A 55 2.43 12.25 -2.67
CA ILE A 55 2.28 13.15 -3.81
C ILE A 55 2.92 14.51 -3.51
N ALA A 56 2.67 15.08 -2.32
CA ALA A 56 3.24 16.36 -1.93
C ALA A 56 4.78 16.35 -1.89
N LEU A 57 5.38 15.25 -1.43
CA LEU A 57 6.83 15.03 -1.40
C LEU A 57 7.41 14.62 -2.76
N GLY A 58 6.57 14.41 -3.78
CA GLY A 58 7.01 13.99 -5.10
C GLY A 58 7.39 12.51 -5.21
N LEU A 59 7.09 11.69 -4.21
CA LEU A 59 7.29 10.23 -4.21
C LEU A 59 6.28 9.50 -5.12
N ALA A 60 5.08 10.07 -5.31
CA ALA A 60 4.03 9.53 -6.17
C ALA A 60 3.49 10.59 -7.14
N ASP A 61 2.88 10.16 -8.24
CA ASP A 61 2.35 11.07 -9.27
C ASP A 61 0.86 11.42 -9.09
N GLY A 62 0.13 10.60 -8.33
CA GLY A 62 -1.29 10.79 -8.11
C GLY A 62 -1.92 9.61 -7.36
N LEU A 63 -3.21 9.76 -7.04
CA LEU A 63 -4.02 8.68 -6.51
C LEU A 63 -4.72 7.95 -7.65
N GLY A 64 -4.85 6.64 -7.52
CA GLY A 64 -5.52 5.84 -8.53
C GLY A 64 -5.81 4.43 -8.05
N THR A 65 -6.62 3.74 -8.84
CA THR A 65 -6.84 2.29 -8.69
C THR A 65 -6.11 1.58 -9.82
N PRO A 66 -5.82 0.28 -9.71
CA PRO A 66 -5.31 -0.51 -10.83
C PRO A 66 -6.19 -0.39 -12.10
N ARG A 67 -7.49 -0.08 -11.94
CA ARG A 67 -8.40 0.15 -13.07
C ARG A 67 -8.18 1.47 -13.77
N THR A 68 -8.06 2.56 -13.02
CA THR A 68 -7.86 3.89 -13.60
C THR A 68 -6.48 3.98 -14.23
N VAL A 69 -5.43 3.49 -13.57
CA VAL A 69 -4.06 3.48 -14.12
C VAL A 69 -3.97 2.67 -15.42
N ALA A 70 -4.58 1.47 -15.46
CA ALA A 70 -4.55 0.65 -16.67
C ALA A 70 -5.25 1.34 -17.85
N ALA A 71 -6.40 1.97 -17.63
CA ALA A 71 -7.16 2.63 -18.68
C ALA A 71 -6.53 3.96 -19.13
N GLU A 72 -6.15 4.82 -18.17
CA GLU A 72 -5.82 6.22 -18.42
C GLU A 72 -4.31 6.46 -18.62
N VAL A 73 -3.47 5.66 -17.97
CA VAL A 73 -2.00 5.83 -18.03
C VAL A 73 -1.36 4.85 -19.00
N ILE A 74 -1.78 3.57 -18.96
CA ILE A 74 -1.19 2.50 -19.78
C ILE A 74 -1.94 2.33 -21.12
N GLY A 75 -3.21 2.70 -21.19
CA GLY A 75 -4.07 2.46 -22.37
C GLY A 75 -4.45 0.99 -22.56
N ALA A 76 -4.38 0.18 -21.50
CA ALA A 76 -4.70 -1.24 -21.50
C ALA A 76 -6.10 -1.50 -20.93
N GLU A 77 -7.11 -1.45 -21.80
CA GLU A 77 -8.51 -1.70 -21.41
C GLU A 77 -8.75 -3.16 -20.98
N ARG A 78 -8.04 -4.11 -21.61
CA ARG A 78 -8.22 -5.54 -21.36
C ARG A 78 -7.26 -6.02 -20.27
N ARG A 79 -7.79 -6.37 -19.10
CA ARG A 79 -7.03 -6.96 -17.98
C ARG A 79 -7.42 -8.40 -17.74
N ILE A 80 -6.44 -9.22 -17.38
CA ILE A 80 -6.63 -10.58 -16.87
C ILE A 80 -6.44 -10.52 -15.37
N GLU A 81 -7.49 -10.81 -14.61
CA GLU A 81 -7.44 -10.84 -13.16
C GLU A 81 -7.00 -12.25 -12.71
N TYR A 82 -5.76 -12.38 -12.25
CA TYR A 82 -5.22 -13.61 -11.67
C TYR A 82 -5.61 -13.72 -10.19
N ALA A 83 -6.91 -13.64 -9.91
CA ALA A 83 -7.46 -14.00 -8.62
C ALA A 83 -8.24 -15.31 -8.78
N PRO A 84 -8.12 -16.28 -7.85
CA PRO A 84 -8.99 -17.44 -7.87
C PRO A 84 -10.45 -16.94 -7.87
N PRO A 85 -11.28 -17.37 -8.84
CA PRO A 85 -12.65 -16.90 -8.90
C PRO A 85 -13.34 -17.29 -7.61
N ARG A 86 -13.88 -16.30 -6.89
CA ARG A 86 -14.67 -16.59 -5.68
C ARG A 86 -15.84 -17.50 -6.09
N PRO A 87 -16.06 -18.64 -5.42
CA PRO A 87 -17.17 -19.53 -5.71
C PRO A 87 -18.49 -18.73 -5.74
N PHE A 88 -19.33 -19.03 -6.73
CA PHE A 88 -20.64 -18.37 -6.84
C PHE A 88 -21.51 -18.58 -5.60
N LEU A 89 -21.35 -19.72 -4.94
CA LEU A 89 -22.09 -20.08 -3.72
C LEU A 89 -21.76 -19.13 -2.55
N ASP A 90 -20.48 -18.81 -2.35
CA ASP A 90 -20.03 -17.92 -1.26
C ASP A 90 -20.63 -16.52 -1.41
N ARG A 91 -20.67 -16.00 -2.65
CA ARG A 91 -21.31 -14.70 -2.97
C ARG A 91 -22.83 -14.72 -2.77
N ALA A 92 -23.48 -15.87 -2.96
CA ALA A 92 -24.91 -16.01 -2.70
C ALA A 92 -25.19 -16.08 -1.19
N LEU A 93 -24.41 -16.88 -0.47
CA LEU A 93 -24.51 -17.05 0.98
C LEU A 93 -24.23 -15.75 1.74
N GLU A 94 -23.26 -14.94 1.32
CA GLU A 94 -23.00 -13.62 1.92
C GLU A 94 -24.19 -12.65 1.75
N ARG A 95 -24.83 -12.65 0.58
CA ARG A 95 -26.02 -11.80 0.34
C ARG A 95 -27.21 -12.24 1.18
N VAL A 96 -27.43 -13.55 1.27
CA VAL A 96 -28.50 -14.12 2.09
C VAL A 96 -28.22 -13.87 3.57
N GLY A 97 -26.99 -14.10 4.03
CA GLY A 97 -26.56 -13.84 5.39
C GLY A 97 -26.65 -12.36 5.77
N GLY A 98 -26.23 -11.45 4.89
CA GLY A 98 -26.36 -10.00 5.10
C GLY A 98 -27.82 -9.53 5.15
N ALA A 99 -28.69 -10.08 4.28
CA ALA A 99 -30.12 -9.80 4.33
C ALA A 99 -30.78 -10.34 5.60
N ALA A 100 -30.44 -11.57 6.01
CA ALA A 100 -30.93 -12.19 7.24
C ALA A 100 -30.46 -11.42 8.48
N ALA A 101 -29.19 -10.99 8.52
CA ALA A 101 -28.66 -10.17 9.61
C ALA A 101 -29.36 -8.81 9.71
N ARG A 102 -29.67 -8.18 8.57
CA ARG A 102 -30.43 -6.93 8.53
C ARG A 102 -31.86 -7.09 9.07
N VAL A 103 -32.56 -8.13 8.64
CA VAL A 103 -33.90 -8.47 9.15
C VAL A 103 -33.84 -8.78 10.65
N TRP A 104 -32.83 -9.51 11.11
CA TRP A 104 -32.68 -9.88 12.51
C TRP A 104 -32.36 -8.67 13.41
N LEU A 105 -31.53 -7.74 12.92
CA LEU A 105 -31.27 -6.45 13.57
C LEU A 105 -32.52 -5.56 13.61
N GLU A 106 -33.32 -5.52 12.54
CA GLU A 106 -34.61 -4.82 12.49
C GLU A 106 -35.62 -5.44 13.49
N MET A 107 -35.61 -6.76 13.67
CA MET A 107 -36.44 -7.45 14.66
C MET A 107 -35.96 -7.25 16.11
N GLN A 108 -34.66 -7.00 16.34
CA GLN A 108 -34.10 -6.73 17.67
C GLN A 108 -34.25 -5.27 18.14
N HIS A 109 -34.48 -4.32 17.22
CA HIS A 109 -34.73 -2.92 17.55
C HIS A 109 -36.10 -2.43 17.01
N PRO A 110 -37.24 -2.89 17.58
CA PRO A 110 -38.58 -2.52 17.09
C PRO A 110 -39.04 -1.09 17.42
N ALA A 111 -38.14 -0.13 17.69
CA ALA A 111 -38.53 1.26 17.91
C ALA A 111 -37.40 2.22 17.53
N LEU A 112 -37.61 2.98 16.45
CA LEU A 112 -37.45 4.44 16.30
C LEU A 112 -37.51 4.81 14.81
N THR A 113 -38.69 4.68 14.20
CA THR A 113 -39.03 5.41 12.96
C THR A 113 -40.51 5.81 13.04
N HIS A 114 -40.74 6.99 13.64
CA HIS A 114 -41.73 7.94 13.15
C HIS A 114 -40.95 9.15 12.64
#